data_AF-A0A4V1SJ67-F1
#
_entry.id   AF-A0A4V1SJ67-F1
#
_cell.length_a   1.000
_cell.length_b   1.000
_cell.length_c   1.000
_cell.angle_alpha   90.00
_cell.angle_beta   90.00
_cell.angle_gamma   90.00
#
_symmetry.space_group_name_H-M   'P 1'
#
loop_
_entity.id
_entity.type
_entity.pdbx_description
1 polymer ?
#
loop_
_entity_poly.entity_id
_entity_poly.type
_entity_poly.pdbx_seq_one_letter_code
_entity_poly.pdbx_strand_id
1 'polypeptide(L)'
;MIASPIWLPATLLAAIFQPWRTAIQRRVSRDLSINAAGLVRYLYGLPFALAMAAAYQFALFPAAFPTLGPWFLVYCIGGGLAQIVATNLLLMAFDQRNFVVGTAYSKTEAVQGALLSIVLLGEHLAPLSWLGIALGVVGVMILAPGWPSA
;
A
#
# COMPACT_ATOMS: atom_id res chain seq x y z
N MET A 1 5.55 4.72 23.60
CA MET A 1 4.31 4.72 22.80
C MET A 1 4.29 5.98 21.96
N ILE A 2 4.36 5.87 20.63
CA ILE A 2 4.30 7.05 19.74
C ILE A 2 2.86 7.57 19.77
N ALA A 3 2.57 8.52 20.65
CA ALA A 3 1.28 9.20 20.77
C ALA A 3 1.18 10.34 19.73
N SER A 4 1.49 10.06 18.47
CA SER A 4 1.17 10.99 17.38
C SER A 4 -0.17 10.56 16.79
N PRO A 5 -1.26 11.34 16.94
CA PRO A 5 -2.57 10.99 16.42
C PRO A 5 -2.63 11.05 14.88
N ILE A 6 -1.51 11.30 14.19
CA ILE A 6 -1.44 11.37 12.73
C ILE A 6 -1.79 10.04 12.03
N TRP A 7 -1.64 8.90 12.73
CA TRP A 7 -1.93 7.59 12.15
C TRP A 7 -3.40 7.47 11.72
N LEU A 8 -4.33 8.04 12.49
CA LEU A 8 -5.76 7.96 12.22
C LEU A 8 -6.15 8.75 10.94
N PRO A 9 -5.87 10.07 10.81
CA PRO A 9 -6.16 10.80 9.59
C PRO A 9 -5.33 10.28 8.40
N ALA A 10 -4.08 9.84 8.60
CA ALA A 10 -3.29 9.25 7.52
C ALA A 10 -3.93 7.96 6.99
N THR A 11 -4.45 7.09 7.86
CA THR A 11 -5.12 5.84 7.47
C THR A 11 -6.44 6.12 6.77
N LEU A 12 -7.22 7.10 7.25
CA LEU A 12 -8.48 7.50 6.61
C LEU A 12 -8.25 8.08 5.20
N LEU A 13 -7.28 8.98 5.06
CA LEU A 13 -6.90 9.51 3.75
C LEU A 13 -6.39 8.39 2.83
N ALA A 14 -5.55 7.49 3.34
CA ALA A 14 -5.09 6.33 2.58
C ALA A 14 -6.26 5.45 2.11
N ALA A 15 -7.24 5.18 2.97
CA ALA A 15 -8.42 4.38 2.63
C ALA A 15 -9.28 4.99 1.52
N ILE A 16 -9.25 6.32 1.34
CA ILE A 16 -9.94 7.03 0.26
C ILE A 16 -9.10 7.03 -1.02
N PHE A 17 -7.80 7.38 -0.92
CA PHE A 17 -6.94 7.51 -2.08
C PHE A 17 -6.55 6.17 -2.72
N GLN A 18 -6.45 5.09 -1.94
CA GLN A 18 -6.12 3.75 -2.45
C GLN A 18 -7.13 3.22 -3.49
N PRO A 19 -8.46 3.19 -3.22
CA PRO A 19 -9.44 2.78 -4.21
C PRO A 19 -9.55 3.77 -5.37
N TRP A 20 -9.51 5.08 -5.11
CA TRP A 20 -9.49 6.11 -6.15
C TRP A 20 -8.36 5.88 -7.15
N ARG A 21 -7.13 5.68 -6.64
CA ARG A 21 -5.95 5.39 -7.46
C ARG A 21 -6.16 4.12 -8.30
N THR A 22 -6.69 3.07 -7.69
CA THR A 22 -6.92 1.79 -8.38
C THR A 22 -7.95 1.96 -9.51
N ALA A 23 -8.99 2.77 -9.30
CA ALA A 23 -9.98 3.09 -10.33
C ALA A 23 -9.36 3.87 -11.51
N ILE A 24 -8.57 4.92 -11.24
CA ILE A 24 -7.83 5.66 -12.28
C ILE A 24 -6.87 4.73 -13.03
N GLN A 25 -6.11 3.91 -12.30
CA GLN A 25 -5.13 3.01 -12.91
C GLN A 25 -5.80 1.98 -13.83
N ARG A 26 -6.97 1.44 -13.45
CA ARG A 26 -7.79 0.58 -14.33
C ARG A 26 -8.26 1.32 -15.58
N ARG A 27 -8.66 2.59 -15.47
CA ARG A 27 -9.06 3.41 -16.62
C ARG A 27 -7.89 3.63 -17.58
N VAL A 28 -6.72 4.02 -17.06
CA VAL A 28 -5.51 4.29 -17.87
C VAL A 28 -4.96 3.02 -18.52
N SER A 29 -5.05 1.87 -17.83
CA SER A 29 -4.58 0.58 -18.36
C SER A 29 -5.43 0.03 -19.52
N ARG A 30 -6.57 0.66 -19.86
CA ARG A 30 -7.33 0.34 -21.08
C ARG A 30 -6.72 0.97 -22.33
N ASP A 31 -6.03 2.09 -22.17
CA ASP A 31 -5.49 2.90 -23.28
C ASP A 31 -3.96 2.79 -23.39
N LEU A 32 -3.29 2.29 -22.36
CA LEU A 32 -1.83 2.15 -22.29
C LEU A 32 -1.40 0.74 -21.86
N SER A 33 -0.19 0.33 -22.28
CA SER A 33 0.42 -0.92 -21.81
C SER A 33 0.64 -0.90 -20.29
N ILE A 34 0.66 -2.09 -19.67
CA ILE A 34 0.81 -2.27 -18.20
C ILE A 34 2.03 -1.53 -17.65
N ASN A 35 3.16 -1.57 -18.36
CA ASN A 35 4.39 -0.87 -17.97
C ASN A 35 4.24 0.65 -18.03
N ALA A 36 3.52 1.18 -19.02
CA ALA A 36 3.28 2.60 -19.14
C ALA A 36 2.31 3.11 -18.05
N ALA A 37 1.28 2.32 -17.70
CA ALA A 37 0.40 2.62 -16.58
C ALA A 37 1.15 2.65 -15.23
N GLY A 38 2.11 1.75 -15.04
CA GLY A 38 3.01 1.76 -13.89
C GLY A 38 3.91 3.01 -13.84
N LEU A 39 4.51 3.39 -14.97
CA LEU A 39 5.38 4.56 -15.07
C LEU A 39 4.62 5.87 -14.76
N VAL A 40 3.40 6.02 -15.29
CA VAL A 40 2.54 7.19 -15.02
C VAL A 40 2.35 7.38 -13.51
N ARG A 41 2.06 6.28 -12.77
CA ARG A 41 1.90 6.35 -11.32
C ARG A 41 3.15 6.90 -10.62
N TYR A 42 4.34 6.44 -10.99
CA TYR A 42 5.58 6.91 -10.37
C TYR A 42 5.93 8.34 -10.78
N LEU A 43 5.71 8.70 -12.05
CA LEU A 43 6.02 10.04 -12.55
C LEU A 43 5.14 11.12 -11.89
N TYR A 44 3.83 10.86 -11.74
CA TYR A 44 2.93 11.77 -11.03
C TYR A 44 3.09 11.72 -9.50
N GLY A 45 3.55 10.60 -8.95
CA GLY A 45 3.83 10.46 -7.52
C GLY A 45 5.11 11.17 -7.07
N LEU A 46 6.13 11.24 -7.94
CA LEU A 46 7.43 11.83 -7.65
C LEU A 46 7.38 13.29 -7.17
N PRO A 47 6.71 14.25 -7.87
CA PRO A 47 6.66 15.63 -7.41
C PRO A 47 5.99 15.76 -6.03
N PHE A 48 4.96 14.96 -5.77
CA PHE A 48 4.29 14.95 -4.46
C PHE A 48 5.21 14.39 -3.36
N ALA A 49 5.93 13.30 -3.63
CA ALA A 49 6.88 12.71 -2.69
C ALA A 49 8.01 13.69 -2.34
N LEU A 50 8.57 14.38 -3.35
CA LEU A 50 9.59 15.40 -3.15
C LEU A 50 9.05 16.60 -2.37
N ALA A 51 7.85 17.07 -2.69
CA ALA A 51 7.20 18.16 -1.96
C ALA A 51 6.94 17.79 -0.48
N MET A 52 6.48 16.57 -0.21
CA MET A 52 6.26 16.09 1.16
C MET A 52 7.57 15.96 1.94
N ALA A 53 8.62 15.42 1.30
CA ALA A 53 9.95 15.32 1.90
C ALA A 53 10.55 16.71 2.21
N ALA A 54 10.40 17.65 1.27
CA ALA A 54 10.83 19.03 1.46
C ALA A 54 10.03 19.73 2.57
N ALA A 55 8.70 19.57 2.59
CA ALA A 55 7.87 20.13 3.66
C ALA A 55 8.25 19.57 5.03
N TYR A 56 8.52 18.27 5.12
CA TYR A 56 8.97 17.63 6.35
C TYR A 56 10.32 18.21 6.82
N GLN A 57 11.30 18.26 5.92
CA GLN A 57 12.68 18.68 6.22
C GLN A 57 12.82 20.17 6.48
N PHE A 58 12.10 21.02 5.74
CA PHE A 58 12.30 22.47 5.75
C PHE A 58 11.20 23.25 6.48
N ALA A 59 9.99 22.69 6.64
CA ALA A 59 8.87 23.41 7.25
C ALA A 59 8.41 22.82 8.59
N LEU A 60 8.36 21.49 8.74
CA LEU A 60 7.79 20.84 9.94
C LEU A 60 8.83 20.49 10.99
N PHE A 61 9.95 19.86 10.58
CA PHE A 61 11.00 19.41 11.48
C PHE A 61 12.37 19.80 10.92
N PRO A 62 12.75 21.09 11.00
CA PRO A 62 14.06 21.55 10.56
C PRO A 62 15.14 20.92 11.44
N ALA A 63 15.69 19.80 10.98
CA ALA A 63 16.76 19.04 11.62
C ALA A 63 17.90 18.77 10.63
N ALA A 64 19.09 18.42 11.12
CA ALA A 64 20.19 18.01 10.26
C ALA A 64 19.74 16.81 9.40
N PHE A 65 20.02 16.87 8.09
CA PHE A 65 19.63 15.81 7.16
C PHE A 65 20.24 14.48 7.61
N PRO A 66 19.46 13.38 7.67
CA PRO A 66 19.98 12.10 8.15
C PRO A 66 21.11 11.61 7.27
N THR A 67 22.15 11.03 7.87
CA THR A 67 23.27 10.44 7.15
C THR A 67 22.78 9.24 6.35
N LEU A 68 22.79 9.36 5.02
CA LEU A 68 22.42 8.27 4.11
C LEU A 68 23.57 7.25 4.09
N GLY A 69 23.43 6.19 4.88
CA GLY A 69 24.39 5.09 4.88
C GLY A 69 24.38 4.30 3.56
N PRO A 70 25.41 3.49 3.28
CA PRO A 70 25.51 2.69 2.05
C PRO A 70 24.34 1.71 1.85
N TRP A 71 23.74 1.25 2.95
CA TRP A 71 22.55 0.39 2.92
C TRP A 71 21.27 1.10 2.49
N PHE A 72 21.21 2.43 2.57
CA PHE A 72 20.03 3.21 2.19
C PHE A 72 19.61 2.90 0.76
N LEU A 73 20.55 3.00 -0.19
CA LEU A 73 20.28 2.76 -1.61
C LEU A 73 19.89 1.30 -1.86
N VAL A 74 20.51 0.34 -1.16
CA VAL A 74 20.18 -1.08 -1.29
C VAL A 74 18.72 -1.34 -0.89
N TYR A 75 18.28 -0.80 0.26
CA TYR A 75 16.89 -0.95 0.70
C TYR A 75 15.91 -0.19 -0.20
N CYS A 76 16.26 1.01 -0.68
CA CYS A 76 15.42 1.76 -1.62
C CYS A 76 15.22 1.03 -2.95
N ILE A 77 16.31 0.49 -3.53
CA ILE A 77 16.26 -0.26 -4.79
C ILE A 77 15.48 -1.57 -4.58
N GLY A 78 15.78 -2.31 -3.50
CA GLY A 78 15.10 -3.56 -3.17
C GLY A 78 13.60 -3.36 -2.98
N GLY A 79 13.20 -2.36 -2.19
CA GLY A 79 11.81 -2.00 -1.96
C GLY A 79 11.10 -1.56 -3.24
N GLY A 80 11.75 -0.73 -4.06
CA GLY A 80 11.20 -0.28 -5.34
C GLY A 80 10.96 -1.42 -6.33
N LEU A 81 11.93 -2.33 -6.47
CA LEU A 81 11.79 -3.51 -7.34
C LEU A 81 10.68 -4.45 -6.84
N ALA A 82 10.65 -4.73 -5.53
CA ALA A 82 9.59 -5.54 -4.93
C ALA A 82 8.20 -4.94 -5.18
N GLN A 83 8.08 -3.61 -5.09
CA GLN A 83 6.83 -2.88 -5.34
C GLN A 83 6.39 -2.97 -6.82
N ILE A 84 7.32 -2.91 -7.78
CA ILE A 84 7.01 -3.08 -9.20
C ILE A 84 6.51 -4.50 -9.48
N VAL A 85 7.23 -5.51 -8.97
CA VAL A 85 6.84 -6.92 -9.12
C VAL A 85 5.46 -7.18 -8.51
N ALA A 86 5.21 -6.69 -7.29
CA ALA A 86 3.92 -6.83 -6.62
C ALA A 86 2.78 -6.19 -7.43
N THR A 87 3.00 -5.00 -8.00
CA THR A 87 1.99 -4.31 -8.82
C THR A 87 1.65 -5.10 -10.08
N ASN A 88 2.67 -5.68 -10.75
CA ASN A 88 2.44 -6.50 -11.94
C ASN A 88 1.68 -7.79 -11.60
N LEU A 89 2.07 -8.48 -10.53
CA LEU A 89 1.36 -9.68 -10.07
C LEU A 89 -0.10 -9.40 -9.71
N LEU A 90 -0.37 -8.25 -9.07
CA LEU A 90 -1.74 -7.83 -8.74
C LEU A 90 -2.59 -7.60 -10.00
N LEU A 91 -2.04 -6.94 -11.02
CA LEU A 91 -2.75 -6.72 -12.28
C LEU A 91 -3.01 -8.04 -13.02
N MET A 92 -2.04 -8.94 -13.08
CA MET A 92 -2.20 -10.28 -13.66
C MET A 92 -3.25 -11.12 -12.91
N ALA A 93 -3.29 -11.02 -11.58
CA ALA A 93 -4.28 -11.70 -10.76
C ALA A 93 -5.71 -11.20 -11.01
N PHE A 94 -5.88 -9.92 -11.36
CA PHE A 94 -7.18 -9.36 -11.74
C PHE A 94 -7.62 -9.72 -13.16
N ASP A 95 -6.69 -10.06 -14.05
CA ASP A 95 -6.99 -10.49 -15.42
C ASP A 95 -7.52 -11.94 -15.47
N GLN A 96 -7.07 -12.77 -14.52
CA GLN A 96 -7.61 -14.11 -14.31
C GLN A 96 -9.03 -13.99 -13.73
N ARG A 97 -10.05 -14.39 -14.50
CA ARG A 97 -11.51 -14.25 -14.28
C ARG A 97 -12.12 -14.72 -12.95
N ASN A 98 -11.33 -15.05 -11.92
CA ASN A 98 -11.84 -15.48 -10.62
C ASN A 98 -11.73 -14.33 -9.60
N PHE A 99 -12.64 -13.35 -9.72
CA PHE A 99 -12.76 -12.19 -8.83
C PHE A 99 -12.70 -12.58 -7.34
N VAL A 100 -13.33 -13.70 -6.98
CA VAL A 100 -13.34 -14.28 -5.64
C VAL A 100 -11.94 -14.57 -5.10
N VAL A 101 -11.04 -15.07 -5.96
CA VAL A 101 -9.65 -15.39 -5.60
C VAL A 101 -8.83 -14.11 -5.40
N GLY A 102 -9.02 -13.11 -6.27
CA GLY A 102 -8.39 -11.80 -6.12
C GLY A 102 -8.80 -11.08 -4.83
N THR A 103 -10.08 -11.17 -4.46
CA THR A 103 -10.58 -10.61 -3.20
C THR A 103 -10.05 -11.36 -1.98
N ALA A 104 -9.92 -12.70 -2.04
CA ALA A 104 -9.34 -13.49 -0.95
C ALA A 104 -7.85 -13.14 -0.72
N TYR A 105 -7.03 -13.11 -1.78
CA TYR A 105 -5.59 -12.79 -1.66
C TYR A 105 -5.32 -11.35 -1.22
N SER A 106 -6.14 -10.38 -1.65
CA SER A 106 -6.01 -8.99 -1.20
C SER A 106 -6.28 -8.81 0.30
N LYS A 107 -6.94 -9.78 0.97
CA LYS A 107 -7.29 -9.68 2.39
C LYS A 107 -6.33 -10.41 3.31
N THR A 108 -5.55 -11.36 2.79
CA THR A 108 -4.44 -11.95 3.55
C THR A 108 -3.28 -10.99 3.73
N GLU A 109 -3.17 -9.92 2.92
CA GLU A 109 -2.11 -8.90 3.05
C GLU A 109 -2.08 -8.27 4.45
N ALA A 110 -3.23 -7.96 5.05
CA ALA A 110 -3.29 -7.38 6.39
C ALA A 110 -2.77 -8.36 7.46
N VAL A 111 -3.11 -9.65 7.33
CA VAL A 111 -2.63 -10.71 8.22
C VAL A 111 -1.13 -10.95 8.02
N GLN A 112 -0.68 -11.00 6.77
CA GLN A 112 0.74 -11.14 6.41
C GLN A 112 1.56 -9.95 6.94
N GLY A 113 1.06 -8.72 6.81
CA GLY A 113 1.69 -7.53 7.36
C GLY A 113 1.82 -7.58 8.87
N ALA A 114 0.78 -8.03 9.59
CA ALA A 114 0.83 -8.19 11.04
C ALA A 114 1.86 -9.26 11.46
N LEU A 115 1.89 -10.41 10.79
CA LEU A 115 2.86 -11.47 11.05
C LEU A 115 4.30 -11.03 10.75
N LEU A 116 4.50 -10.35 9.62
CA LEU A 116 5.82 -9.80 9.26
C LEU A 116 6.27 -8.73 10.25
N SER A 117 5.37 -7.91 10.80
CA SER A 117 5.73 -6.94 11.84
C SER A 117 6.21 -7.64 13.13
N ILE A 118 5.54 -8.71 13.54
CA ILE A 118 5.97 -9.51 14.70
C ILE A 118 7.36 -10.11 14.44
N VAL A 119 7.58 -10.71 13.27
CA VAL A 119 8.83 -11.43 12.97
C VAL A 119 10.00 -10.48 12.73
N LEU A 120 9.80 -9.39 11.97
CA LEU A 120 10.86 -8.48 11.55
C LEU A 120 11.11 -7.34 12.55
N LEU A 121 10.05 -6.78 13.13
CA LEU A 121 10.13 -5.64 14.06
C LEU A 121 10.04 -6.08 15.53
N GLY A 122 9.68 -7.34 15.83
CA GLY A 122 9.48 -7.82 17.20
C GLY A 122 8.25 -7.20 17.88
N GLU A 123 7.34 -6.61 17.12
CA GLU A 123 6.16 -5.94 17.68
C GLU A 123 5.18 -6.95 18.27
N HIS A 124 4.61 -6.61 19.44
CA HIS A 124 3.58 -7.41 20.09
C HIS A 124 2.22 -6.76 19.83
N LEU A 125 1.41 -7.38 18.97
CA LEU A 125 0.06 -6.90 18.70
C LEU A 125 -0.87 -7.23 19.87
N ALA A 126 -1.60 -6.22 20.33
CA ALA A 126 -2.63 -6.40 21.35
C ALA A 126 -3.76 -7.32 20.82
N PRO A 127 -4.45 -8.08 21.69
CA PRO A 127 -5.59 -8.91 21.28
C PRO A 127 -6.69 -8.13 20.54
N LEU A 128 -6.88 -6.86 20.88
CA LEU A 128 -7.85 -5.98 20.20
C LEU A 128 -7.47 -5.71 18.73
N SER A 129 -6.16 -5.58 18.43
CA SER A 129 -5.67 -5.41 17.06
C SER A 129 -5.94 -6.65 16.22
N TRP A 130 -5.76 -7.84 16.82
CA TRP A 130 -6.10 -9.12 16.18
C TRP A 130 -7.60 -9.24 15.87
N LEU A 131 -8.47 -8.83 16.79
CA LEU A 131 -9.91 -8.76 16.56
C LEU A 131 -10.25 -7.80 15.40
N GLY A 132 -9.61 -6.63 15.34
CA GLY A 132 -9.77 -5.69 14.24
C GLY A 132 -9.38 -6.27 12.89
N ILE A 133 -8.26 -6.99 12.82
CA ILE A 133 -7.82 -7.69 11.60
C ILE A 133 -8.85 -8.76 11.21
N ALA A 134 -9.29 -9.60 12.16
CA ALA A 134 -10.27 -10.65 11.91
C ALA A 134 -11.60 -10.07 11.40
N LEU A 135 -12.12 -9.00 12.02
CA LEU A 135 -13.33 -8.31 11.58
C LEU A 135 -13.16 -7.73 10.18
N GLY A 136 -12.00 -7.14 9.86
CA GLY A 136 -11.71 -6.60 8.53
C GLY A 136 -11.68 -7.68 7.46
N VAL A 137 -11.11 -8.86 7.76
CA VAL A 137 -11.10 -10.01 6.85
C VAL A 137 -12.53 -10.53 6.63
N VAL A 138 -13.28 -10.77 7.72
CA VAL A 138 -14.66 -11.28 7.66
C VAL A 138 -15.58 -10.33 6.91
N GLY A 139 -15.53 -9.03 7.21
CA GLY A 139 -16.36 -8.02 6.56
C GLY A 139 -16.19 -8.01 5.04
N VAL A 140 -14.96 -8.16 4.56
CA VAL A 140 -14.72 -8.24 3.11
C VAL A 140 -15.15 -9.59 2.52
N MET A 141 -14.97 -10.70 3.24
CA MET A 141 -15.46 -12.00 2.76
C MET A 141 -16.99 -12.00 2.60
N ILE A 142 -17.72 -11.23 3.40
CA ILE A 142 -19.17 -11.04 3.25
C ILE A 142 -19.51 -10.18 2.03
N LEU A 143 -18.68 -9.16 1.72
CA LEU A 143 -18.89 -8.26 0.58
C LEU A 143 -18.48 -8.87 -0.78
N ALA A 144 -17.50 -9.78 -0.79
CA ALA A 144 -16.93 -10.35 -2.02
C ALA A 144 -17.95 -11.09 -2.92
N PRO A 145 -18.93 -11.87 -2.39
CA PRO A 145 -19.93 -12.56 -3.19
C PRO A 145 -21.00 -11.65 -3.81
N GLY A 146 -21.12 -10.40 -3.35
CA GLY A 146 -22.23 -9.50 -3.73
C GLY A 146 -22.03 -8.71 -5.03
N TRP A 147 -20.90 -8.86 -5.74
CA TRP A 147 -20.68 -8.17 -7.01
C TRP A 147 -21.20 -9.01 -8.18
N PRO A 148 -22.14 -8.51 -9.03
CA PRO A 148 -22.58 -9.23 -10.21
C PRO A 148 -21.37 -9.42 -11.13
N SER A 149 -20.93 -10.66 -11.30
CA SER A 149 -20.01 -11.06 -12.35
C SER A 149 -20.77 -10.99 -13.69
N ALA A 150 -20.76 -9.82 -14.30
CA ALA A 150 -21.16 -9.59 -15.68
C ALA A 150 -19.91 -9.52 -16.57
#